data_AF-A0A3A9VWW8-F1
#
_entry.id   AF-A0A3A9VWW8-F1
#
_cell.length_a   1.000
_cell.length_b   1.000
_cell.length_c   1.000
_cell.angle_alpha   90.00
_cell.angle_beta   90.00
_cell.angle_gamma   90.00
#
_symmetry.space_group_name_H-M   'P 1'
#
loop_
_entity.id
_entity.type
_entity.pdbx_description
1 polymer ?
#
loop_
_entity_poly.entity_id
_entity_poly.type
_entity_poly.pdbx_seq_one_letter_code
_entity_poly.pdbx_strand_id
1 'polypeptide(L)'
;MEEQYKDIKRLVKEAGTEDPSVDFLRNVMSDIRATSVDKSVAYQPLISKKAWLVMGVLLIGLLISLPFLSEGTWILDNMDFSFFNGVENPFAGFKLYSATMYGIIFLAILFMVQITVIKRRIDKIYSA
;
A
#
# COMPACT_ATOMS: atom_id res chain seq x y z
N MET A 1 64.31 3.83 10.48
CA MET A 1 62.85 3.58 10.67
C MET A 1 62.34 2.33 9.94
N GLU A 2 63.10 1.70 9.03
CA GLU A 2 62.62 0.51 8.28
C GLU A 2 62.76 -0.82 9.03
N GLU A 3 63.70 -0.96 9.98
CA GLU A 3 63.91 -2.23 10.69
C GLU A 3 62.73 -2.62 11.59
N GLN A 4 62.04 -1.65 12.19
CA GLN A 4 60.97 -1.92 13.17
C GLN A 4 59.74 -2.62 12.56
N TYR A 5 59.50 -2.43 11.25
CA TYR A 5 58.38 -3.08 10.54
C TYR A 5 58.71 -4.49 10.05
N LYS A 6 60.00 -4.84 9.98
CA LYS A 6 60.47 -6.15 9.52
C LYS A 6 60.12 -7.23 10.54
N ASP A 7 60.25 -6.92 11.82
CA ASP A 7 59.89 -7.82 12.92
C ASP A 7 58.38 -8.04 12.99
N ILE A 8 57.59 -6.98 12.79
CA ILE A 8 56.12 -7.08 12.77
C ILE A 8 55.65 -7.98 11.61
N LYS A 9 56.21 -7.79 10.40
CA LYS A 9 55.90 -8.65 9.25
C LYS A 9 56.26 -10.11 9.50
N ARG A 10 57.35 -10.37 10.21
CA ARG A 10 57.81 -11.72 10.52
C ARG A 10 56.93 -12.38 11.58
N LEU A 11 56.55 -11.64 12.62
CA LEU A 11 55.63 -12.09 13.67
C LEU A 11 54.24 -12.41 13.11
N VAL A 12 53.70 -11.56 12.23
CA VAL A 12 52.41 -11.81 11.55
C VAL A 12 52.47 -13.03 10.62
N LYS A 13 53.62 -13.27 9.98
CA LYS A 13 53.81 -14.44 9.11
C LYS A 13 54.00 -15.73 9.92
N GLU A 14 54.64 -15.66 11.09
CA GLU A 14 54.83 -16.78 12.02
C GLU A 14 53.53 -17.14 12.76
N ALA A 15 52.65 -16.17 13.02
CA ALA A 15 51.34 -16.39 13.63
C ALA A 15 50.39 -17.23 12.75
N GLY A 16 50.64 -17.31 11.43
CA GLY A 16 49.81 -18.06 10.49
C GLY A 16 48.40 -17.48 10.36
N THR A 17 47.62 -18.06 9.46
CA THR A 17 46.17 -17.81 9.40
C THR A 17 45.51 -18.84 10.30
N GLU A 18 44.82 -18.41 11.34
CA GLU A 18 43.99 -19.32 12.14
C GLU A 18 42.91 -19.90 11.24
N ASP A 19 42.96 -21.22 11.05
CA ASP A 19 41.90 -21.92 10.33
C ASP A 19 40.64 -21.87 11.21
N PRO A 20 39.49 -21.45 10.65
CA PRO A 20 38.26 -21.44 11.41
C PRO A 20 37.94 -22.84 11.91
N SER A 21 37.28 -22.93 13.06
CA SER A 21 36.82 -24.22 13.59
C SER A 21 36.01 -24.97 12.53
N VAL A 22 36.09 -26.31 12.52
CA VAL A 22 35.40 -27.18 11.55
C VAL A 22 33.89 -26.87 11.46
N ASP A 23 33.30 -26.42 12.58
CA ASP A 23 31.88 -26.11 12.70
C ASP A 23 31.53 -24.63 12.49
N PHE A 24 32.51 -23.76 12.18
CA PHE A 24 32.32 -22.32 12.03
C PHE A 24 31.22 -21.99 11.01
N LEU A 25 31.31 -22.61 9.83
CA LEU A 25 30.35 -22.37 8.75
C LEU A 25 28.96 -22.87 9.13
N ARG A 26 28.88 -24.01 9.85
CA ARG A 26 27.61 -24.57 10.35
C ARG A 26 26.95 -23.64 11.37
N ASN A 27 27.71 -23.11 12.31
CA ASN A 27 27.21 -22.19 13.34
C ASN A 27 26.75 -20.86 12.71
N VAL A 28 27.56 -20.28 11.82
CA VAL A 28 27.19 -19.05 11.11
C VAL A 28 25.93 -19.24 10.26
N MET A 29 25.83 -20.35 9.50
CA MET A 29 24.63 -20.64 8.70
C MET A 29 23.40 -20.93 9.57
N SER A 30 23.59 -21.53 10.75
CA SER A 30 22.52 -21.77 11.72
C SER A 30 21.95 -20.45 12.26
N ASP A 31 22.83 -19.53 12.66
CA ASP A 31 22.44 -18.22 13.19
C ASP A 31 21.80 -17.33 12.12
N ILE A 32 22.32 -17.37 10.89
CA ILE A 32 21.72 -16.69 9.73
C ILE A 32 20.33 -17.24 9.45
N ARG A 33 20.14 -18.56 9.46
CA ARG A 33 18.82 -19.18 9.26
C ARG A 33 17.84 -18.77 10.34
N ALA A 34 18.22 -18.86 11.63
CA ALA A 34 17.38 -18.43 12.73
C ALA A 34 16.95 -16.95 12.59
N THR A 35 17.89 -16.07 12.25
CA THR A 35 17.62 -14.64 12.05
C THR A 35 16.79 -14.34 10.79
N SER A 36 16.92 -15.15 9.74
CA SER A 36 16.19 -14.99 8.48
C SER A 36 14.74 -15.47 8.55
N VAL A 37 14.45 -16.48 9.37
CA VAL A 37 13.10 -17.02 9.57
C VAL A 37 12.23 -16.02 10.36
N ASP A 38 12.81 -15.30 11.32
CA ASP A 38 12.11 -14.23 12.05
C ASP A 38 11.82 -13.00 11.19
N LYS A 39 12.59 -12.78 10.11
CA LYS A 39 12.27 -11.82 9.06
C LYS A 39 11.36 -12.45 8.02
N SER A 40 10.24 -13.02 8.48
CA SER A 40 9.06 -13.14 7.63
C SER A 40 8.87 -11.77 6.99
N VAL A 41 8.95 -11.71 5.66
CA VAL A 41 8.60 -10.50 4.89
C VAL A 41 7.11 -10.29 5.15
N ALA A 42 6.82 -9.64 6.27
CA ALA A 42 5.48 -9.47 6.76
C ALA A 42 4.78 -8.61 5.73
N TYR A 43 3.88 -9.26 5.00
CA TYR A 43 3.19 -8.65 3.90
C TYR A 43 2.25 -7.58 4.43
N GLN A 44 2.75 -6.36 4.45
CA GLN A 44 1.95 -5.24 4.87
C GLN A 44 1.06 -4.84 3.68
N PRO A 45 -0.27 -4.90 3.82
CA PRO A 45 -1.15 -4.43 2.76
C PRO A 45 -0.84 -2.95 2.48
N LEU A 46 -0.65 -2.60 1.20
CA LEU A 46 -0.31 -1.24 0.75
C LEU A 46 -1.25 -0.17 1.33
N ILE A 47 -2.50 -0.54 1.57
CA ILE A 47 -3.52 0.28 2.20
C ILE A 47 -4.01 -0.46 3.44
N SER A 48 -3.90 0.17 4.61
CA SER A 48 -4.41 -0.41 5.84
C SER A 48 -5.93 -0.65 5.77
N LYS A 49 -6.44 -1.64 6.51
CA LYS A 49 -7.89 -1.91 6.59
C LYS A 49 -8.69 -0.66 6.99
N LYS A 50 -8.10 0.21 7.84
CA LYS A 50 -8.70 1.48 8.27
C LYS A 50 -8.81 2.46 7.11
N ALA A 51 -7.76 2.59 6.29
CA ALA A 51 -7.78 3.47 5.13
C ALA A 51 -8.80 3.01 4.07
N TRP A 52 -8.98 1.70 3.90
CA TRP A 52 -10.06 1.16 3.06
C TRP A 52 -11.46 1.56 3.54
N LEU A 53 -11.70 1.51 4.85
CA LEU A 53 -12.97 1.94 5.44
C LEU A 53 -13.22 3.43 5.21
N VAL A 54 -12.20 4.27 5.46
CA VAL A 54 -12.29 5.72 5.22
C VAL A 54 -12.60 6.03 3.77
N MET A 55 -11.90 5.39 2.82
CA MET A 55 -12.16 5.59 1.38
C MET A 55 -13.57 5.16 0.98
N GLY A 56 -14.06 4.04 1.51
CA GLY A 56 -15.43 3.58 1.27
C GLY A 56 -16.47 4.59 1.79
N VAL A 57 -16.30 5.09 3.01
CA VAL A 57 -17.19 6.10 3.61
C VAL A 57 -17.17 7.40 2.78
N LEU A 58 -16.00 7.84 2.34
CA LEU A 58 -15.85 9.06 1.53
C LEU A 58 -16.57 8.92 0.17
N LEU A 59 -16.41 7.77 -0.48
CA LEU A 59 -17.06 7.48 -1.76
C LEU A 59 -18.59 7.41 -1.62
N ILE A 60 -19.08 6.74 -0.57
CA ILE A 60 -20.51 6.62 -0.28
C ILE A 60 -21.10 8.00 0.05
N GLY A 61 -20.42 8.80 0.89
CA GLY A 61 -20.85 10.16 1.22
C GLY A 61 -20.96 11.05 -0.02
N LEU A 62 -19.99 10.92 -0.94
CA LEU A 62 -20.03 11.63 -2.21
C LEU A 62 -21.25 11.20 -3.05
N LEU A 63 -21.47 9.90 -3.21
CA LEU A 63 -22.60 9.34 -3.96
C LEU A 63 -23.97 9.76 -3.39
N ILE A 64 -24.12 9.78 -2.06
CA ILE A 64 -25.35 10.22 -1.39
C ILE A 64 -25.60 11.72 -1.59
N SER A 65 -24.54 12.53 -1.69
CA SER A 65 -24.67 13.97 -1.90
C SER A 65 -25.11 14.34 -3.33
N LEU A 66 -24.80 13.51 -4.32
CA LEU A 66 -25.13 13.76 -5.74
C LEU A 66 -26.60 14.16 -6.02
N PRO A 67 -27.64 13.47 -5.52
CA PRO A 67 -29.04 13.86 -5.74
C PRO A 67 -29.41 15.20 -5.10
N PHE A 68 -28.72 15.61 -4.02
CA PHE A 68 -28.96 16.90 -3.36
C PHE A 68 -28.31 18.07 -4.11
N LEU A 69 -27.25 17.81 -4.88
CA LEU A 69 -26.47 18.83 -5.58
C LEU A 69 -26.87 19.02 -7.05
N SER A 70 -27.78 18.22 -7.59
CA SER A 70 -28.15 18.27 -9.01
C SER A 70 -29.64 18.05 -9.25
N GLU A 71 -30.22 18.94 -10.06
CA GLU A 71 -31.54 18.77 -10.65
C GLU A 71 -31.34 18.40 -12.13
N GLY A 72 -31.73 17.19 -12.55
CA GLY A 72 -31.83 16.83 -13.98
C GLY A 72 -30.64 16.10 -14.60
N THR A 73 -30.08 15.09 -13.92
CA THR A 73 -29.23 14.10 -14.61
C THR A 73 -30.04 12.85 -14.91
N TRP A 74 -30.05 12.42 -16.17
CA TRP A 74 -30.82 11.25 -16.62
C TRP A 74 -30.48 9.96 -15.84
N ILE A 75 -29.26 9.84 -15.32
CA ILE A 75 -28.81 8.69 -14.52
C ILE A 75 -29.46 8.70 -13.14
N LEU A 76 -29.60 9.89 -12.53
CA LEU A 76 -30.27 10.02 -11.23
C LEU A 76 -31.80 9.96 -11.37
N ASP A 77 -32.38 10.53 -12.43
CA ASP A 77 -33.84 10.49 -12.63
C ASP A 77 -34.38 9.07 -12.77
N ASN A 78 -33.57 8.12 -13.27
CA ASN A 78 -33.92 6.71 -13.36
C ASN A 78 -33.63 5.91 -12.08
N MET A 79 -32.99 6.52 -11.07
CA MET A 79 -32.73 5.91 -9.78
C MET A 79 -33.82 6.30 -8.80
N ASP A 80 -34.42 5.30 -8.14
CA ASP A 80 -35.43 5.55 -7.10
C ASP A 80 -34.76 6.07 -5.82
N PHE A 81 -34.80 7.39 -5.62
CA PHE A 81 -34.30 8.08 -4.42
C PHE A 81 -35.37 8.26 -3.34
N SER A 82 -36.49 7.53 -3.41
CA SER A 82 -37.59 7.62 -2.43
C SER A 82 -37.16 7.43 -0.97
N PHE A 83 -36.02 6.78 -0.73
CA PHE A 83 -35.40 6.64 0.58
C PHE A 83 -34.97 7.97 1.23
N PHE A 84 -34.75 9.02 0.43
CA PHE A 84 -34.30 10.35 0.89
C PHE A 84 -35.44 11.39 0.97
N ASN A 85 -36.70 11.00 0.73
CA ASN A 85 -37.87 11.89 0.67
C ASN A 85 -38.20 12.68 1.97
N GLY A 86 -37.43 12.48 3.06
CA GLY A 86 -37.58 13.21 4.32
C GLY A 86 -36.34 14.01 4.76
N VAL A 87 -35.30 14.07 3.92
CA VAL A 87 -34.05 14.78 4.25
C VAL A 87 -34.07 16.16 3.60
N GLU A 88 -34.13 17.21 4.42
CA GLU A 88 -33.96 18.58 3.92
C GLU A 88 -32.58 18.71 3.25
N ASN A 89 -32.55 19.29 2.05
CA ASN A 89 -31.33 19.43 1.29
C ASN A 89 -30.35 20.40 1.98
N PRO A 90 -29.24 19.91 2.60
CA PRO A 90 -28.30 20.79 3.29
C PRO A 90 -27.47 21.64 2.31
N PHE A 91 -27.55 21.35 1.01
CA PHE A 91 -26.83 22.02 -0.07
C PHE A 91 -27.75 22.82 -0.99
N ALA A 92 -28.96 23.20 -0.53
CA ALA A 92 -29.97 23.90 -1.34
C ALA A 92 -29.50 25.21 -2.03
N GLY A 93 -28.37 25.79 -1.61
CA GLY A 93 -27.75 26.95 -2.25
C GLY A 93 -26.65 26.63 -3.29
N PHE A 94 -26.26 25.36 -3.45
CA PHE A 94 -25.12 24.96 -4.28
C PHE A 94 -25.53 23.89 -5.30
N LYS A 95 -25.71 24.32 -6.55
CA LYS A 95 -26.04 23.44 -7.68
C LYS A 95 -24.79 23.19 -8.52
N LEU A 96 -24.47 21.91 -8.74
CA LEU A 96 -23.41 21.52 -9.66
C LEU A 96 -23.90 21.56 -11.11
N TYR A 97 -23.03 22.01 -12.02
CA TYR A 97 -23.30 21.90 -13.45
C TYR A 97 -23.24 20.43 -13.89
N SER A 98 -24.10 20.06 -14.85
CA SER A 98 -24.24 18.67 -15.30
C SER A 98 -22.92 18.05 -15.78
N ALA A 99 -22.04 18.83 -16.42
CA ALA A 99 -20.74 18.30 -16.85
C ALA A 99 -19.82 17.93 -15.67
N THR A 100 -19.85 18.69 -14.57
CA THR A 100 -19.08 18.37 -13.35
C THR A 100 -19.56 17.06 -12.74
N MET A 101 -20.86 16.81 -12.77
CA MET A 101 -21.45 15.57 -12.28
C MET A 101 -21.01 14.36 -13.10
N TYR A 102 -21.07 14.44 -14.43
CA TYR A 102 -20.55 13.39 -15.30
C TYR A 102 -19.06 13.14 -15.04
N GLY A 103 -18.29 14.21 -14.79
CA GLY A 103 -16.89 14.12 -14.38
C GLY A 103 -16.70 13.35 -13.08
N ILE A 104 -17.52 13.62 -12.05
CA ILE A 104 -17.45 12.92 -10.76
C ILE A 104 -17.80 11.43 -10.92
N ILE A 105 -18.86 11.10 -11.66
CA ILE A 105 -19.26 9.71 -11.91
C ILE A 105 -18.16 8.98 -12.69
N PHE A 106 -17.63 9.62 -13.74
CA PHE A 106 -16.52 9.07 -14.52
C PHE A 106 -15.27 8.84 -13.65
N LEU A 107 -14.94 9.78 -12.77
CA LEU A 107 -13.84 9.66 -11.82
C LEU A 107 -14.06 8.50 -10.84
N ALA A 108 -15.28 8.32 -10.32
CA ALA A 108 -15.63 7.21 -9.43
C ALA A 108 -15.44 5.86 -10.12
N ILE A 109 -15.85 5.74 -11.40
CA ILE A 109 -15.64 4.54 -12.20
C ILE A 109 -14.13 4.29 -12.39
N LEU A 110 -13.37 5.31 -12.76
CA LEU A 110 -11.91 5.20 -12.91
C LEU A 110 -11.24 4.76 -11.60
N PHE A 111 -11.70 5.27 -10.46
CA PHE A 111 -11.17 4.89 -9.15
C PHE A 111 -11.44 3.40 -8.85
N MET A 112 -12.64 2.90 -9.15
CA MET A 112 -12.95 1.47 -9.07
C MET A 112 -12.02 0.63 -9.95
N VAL A 113 -11.80 1.04 -11.20
CA VAL A 113 -10.89 0.35 -12.12
C VAL A 113 -9.46 0.35 -11.57
N GLN A 114 -8.95 1.49 -11.10
CA GLN A 114 -7.61 1.61 -10.52
C GLN A 114 -7.39 0.62 -9.37
N ILE A 115 -8.37 0.49 -8.47
CA ILE A 115 -8.32 -0.47 -7.36
C ILE A 115 -8.15 -1.91 -7.89
N THR A 116 -8.94 -2.31 -8.89
CA THR A 116 -8.87 -3.67 -9.45
C THR A 116 -7.54 -3.96 -10.14
N VAL A 117 -6.98 -2.97 -10.86
CA VAL A 117 -5.70 -3.09 -11.56
C VAL A 117 -4.55 -3.22 -10.55
N ILE A 118 -4.54 -2.39 -9.52
CA ILE A 118 -3.52 -2.43 -8.46
C ILE A 118 -3.59 -3.78 -7.72
N LYS A 119 -4.79 -4.22 -7.35
CA LYS A 119 -4.99 -5.51 -6.68
C LYS A 119 -4.44 -6.66 -7.53
N ARG A 120 -4.81 -6.71 -8.82
CA ARG A 120 -4.35 -7.75 -9.76
C ARG A 120 -2.83 -7.74 -9.95
N ARG A 121 -2.20 -6.56 -9.95
CA ARG A 121 -0.74 -6.43 -10.06
C ARG A 121 -0.03 -6.98 -8.82
N ILE A 122 -0.53 -6.66 -7.63
CA ILE A 122 0.01 -7.15 -6.36
C ILE A 122 -0.14 -8.68 -6.29
N ASP A 123 -1.33 -9.22 -6.54
CA ASP A 123 -1.56 -10.67 -6.50
C ASP A 123 -0.60 -11.43 -7.43
N LYS A 124 -0.26 -10.86 -8.60
CA LYS A 124 0.68 -11.44 -9.55
C LYS A 124 2.15 -11.40 -9.08
N ILE A 125 2.58 -10.31 -8.44
CA ILE A 125 3.97 -10.16 -8.00
C ILE A 125 4.31 -11.14 -6.89
N TYR A 126 3.30 -11.58 -6.15
CA TYR A 126 3.57 -12.29 -4.91
C TYR A 126 2.78 -13.59 -4.68
N SER A 127 2.10 -14.12 -5.69
CA SER A 127 1.64 -15.53 -5.70
C SER A 127 2.72 -16.49 -6.24
N ALA A 128 4.00 -16.21 -5.98
CA ALA A 128 5.14 -17.04 -6.38
C ALA A 128 5.90 -17.55 -5.16
#